data_AF-A0AAD4GGE9-F1
#
_entry.id   AF-A0AAD4GGE9-F1
#
_cell.length_a   1.000
_cell.length_b   1.000
_cell.length_c   1.000
_cell.angle_alpha   90.00
_cell.angle_beta   90.00
_cell.angle_gamma   90.00
#
_symmetry.space_group_name_H-M   'P 1'
#
loop_
_entity.id
_entity.type
_entity.pdbx_description
1 polymer ?
#
loop_
_entity_poly.entity_id
_entity_poly.type
_entity_poly.pdbx_seq_one_letter_code
_entity_poly.pdbx_strand_id
1 'polypeptide(L)'
;LLHVVLYSTVTVFPIIVTAVYWTLIANSTTFTTCLSAIPGWSNISKHAMNTFFALFEIVAHGGPSPWMHLIPLIVILTCYVAVAYITRATEGFYVYSFLNPTQEGGLLAAYIIGIALGCCVVFCVVKGLCHLRHRISVRYGRFEDGSEAGALDEWEEVAAPGNRLLCRSREKLYDPRWFCRGSSPSTRGRHFAEGAHRSEWTWRP
;
A
#
# COMPACT_ATOMS: atom_id res chain seq x y z
N LEU A 1 13.37 3.72 -5.82
CA LEU A 1 12.84 4.28 -4.55
C LEU A 1 11.94 5.49 -4.79
N LEU A 2 12.45 6.60 -5.35
CA LEU A 2 11.66 7.83 -5.57
C LEU A 2 10.35 7.60 -6.35
N HIS A 3 10.41 6.82 -7.45
CA HIS A 3 9.23 6.47 -8.24
C HIS A 3 8.11 5.79 -7.42
N VAL A 4 8.47 4.92 -6.48
CA VAL A 4 7.49 4.16 -5.68
C VAL A 4 6.90 5.03 -4.55
N VAL A 5 7.68 5.98 -4.05
CA VAL A 5 7.20 7.01 -3.12
C VAL A 5 6.24 7.96 -3.85
N LEU A 6 6.58 8.41 -5.06
CA LEU A 6 5.73 9.25 -5.89
C LEU A 6 4.40 8.55 -6.26
N TYR A 7 4.45 7.27 -6.57
CA TYR A 7 3.22 6.48 -6.74
C TYR A 7 2.32 6.54 -5.50
N SER A 8 2.91 6.45 -4.31
CA SER A 8 2.16 6.48 -3.05
C SER A 8 1.59 7.86 -2.74
N THR A 9 2.26 8.94 -3.13
CA THR A 9 1.72 10.30 -2.97
C THR A 9 0.54 10.53 -3.91
N VAL A 10 0.63 10.09 -5.18
CA VAL A 10 -0.43 10.24 -6.19
C VAL A 10 -1.69 9.45 -5.83
N THR A 11 -1.55 8.30 -5.18
CA THR A 11 -2.71 7.46 -4.81
C THR A 11 -3.33 7.83 -3.47
N VAL A 12 -2.59 8.49 -2.56
CA VAL A 12 -3.04 8.77 -1.19
C VAL A 12 -3.44 10.23 -0.98
N PHE A 13 -2.65 11.21 -1.44
CA PHE A 13 -2.91 12.62 -1.16
C PHE A 13 -4.20 13.16 -1.79
N PRO A 14 -4.54 12.85 -3.07
CA PRO A 14 -5.81 13.26 -3.65
C PRO A 14 -7.04 12.84 -2.85
N ILE A 15 -7.02 11.63 -2.30
CA ILE A 15 -8.14 11.06 -1.52
C ILE A 15 -8.25 11.79 -0.17
N ILE A 16 -7.13 11.98 0.53
CA ILE A 16 -7.11 12.72 1.81
C ILE A 16 -7.58 14.15 1.62
N VAL A 17 -7.04 14.87 0.63
CA VAL A 17 -7.36 16.29 0.41
C VAL A 17 -8.84 16.44 0.05
N THR A 18 -9.40 15.49 -0.70
CA THR A 18 -10.83 15.47 -1.00
C THR A 18 -11.65 15.21 0.27
N ALA A 19 -11.27 14.25 1.10
CA ALA A 19 -11.94 14.01 2.38
C ALA A 19 -11.87 15.24 3.31
N VAL A 20 -10.72 15.91 3.41
CA VAL A 20 -10.54 17.15 4.18
C VAL A 20 -11.40 18.28 3.62
N TYR A 21 -11.47 18.41 2.28
CA TYR A 21 -12.32 19.41 1.65
C TYR A 21 -13.77 19.23 2.08
N TRP A 22 -14.32 18.03 1.97
CA TRP A 22 -15.73 17.77 2.32
C TRP A 22 -16.04 17.82 3.81
N THR A 23 -15.07 17.53 4.68
CA THR A 23 -15.29 17.47 6.13
C THR A 23 -15.03 18.80 6.84
N LEU A 24 -14.06 19.59 6.38
CA LEU A 24 -13.60 20.79 7.10
C LEU A 24 -13.80 22.09 6.31
N ILE A 25 -13.82 22.06 4.97
CA ILE A 25 -13.76 23.27 4.15
C ILE A 25 -15.07 23.55 3.40
N ALA A 26 -15.79 22.51 2.99
CA ALA A 26 -17.05 22.62 2.29
C ALA A 26 -18.10 23.29 3.19
N ASN A 27 -18.57 24.46 2.79
CA ASN A 27 -19.58 25.23 3.52
C ASN A 27 -20.89 25.24 2.73
N SER A 28 -22.02 25.28 3.44
CA SER A 28 -23.36 25.32 2.83
C SER A 28 -23.60 26.58 1.98
N THR A 29 -22.79 27.62 2.16
CA THR A 29 -22.83 28.88 1.37
C THR A 29 -22.03 28.81 0.07
N THR A 30 -21.29 27.73 -0.20
CA THR A 30 -20.49 27.60 -1.43
C THR A 30 -21.37 27.71 -2.69
N PHE A 31 -22.67 27.39 -2.59
CA PHE A 31 -23.61 27.45 -3.71
C PHE A 31 -24.71 28.51 -3.58
N THR A 32 -24.69 29.36 -2.55
CA THR A 32 -25.81 30.27 -2.29
C THR A 32 -25.80 31.53 -3.15
N THR A 33 -24.66 31.94 -3.69
CA THR A 33 -24.55 33.13 -4.55
C THR A 33 -23.81 32.83 -5.84
N CYS A 34 -24.17 33.51 -6.93
CA CYS A 34 -23.51 33.31 -8.23
C CYS A 34 -22.00 33.59 -8.18
N LEU A 35 -21.58 34.55 -7.34
CA LEU A 35 -20.17 34.93 -7.17
C LEU A 35 -19.35 33.89 -6.38
N SER A 36 -19.98 33.17 -5.45
CA SER A 36 -19.34 32.07 -4.70
C SER A 36 -19.42 30.72 -5.44
N ALA A 37 -20.39 30.56 -6.33
CA ALA A 37 -20.58 29.33 -7.09
C ALA A 37 -19.41 29.05 -8.04
N ILE A 38 -18.90 30.05 -8.78
CA ILE A 38 -17.79 29.88 -9.73
C ILE A 38 -16.52 29.31 -9.05
N PRO A 39 -15.98 29.92 -7.98
CA PRO A 39 -14.82 29.36 -7.28
C PRO A 39 -15.14 28.04 -6.55
N GLY A 40 -16.38 27.86 -6.09
CA GLY A 40 -16.86 26.62 -5.47
C GLY A 40 -16.77 25.42 -6.43
N TRP A 41 -17.38 25.54 -7.61
CA TRP A 41 -17.33 24.52 -8.66
C TRP A 41 -15.89 24.21 -9.10
N SER A 42 -15.04 25.24 -9.20
CA SER A 42 -13.62 25.06 -9.55
C SER A 42 -12.89 24.15 -8.55
N ASN A 43 -13.10 24.35 -7.25
CA ASN A 43 -12.45 23.53 -6.22
C ASN A 43 -13.00 22.11 -6.21
N ILE A 44 -14.31 21.94 -6.34
CA ILE A 44 -14.94 20.61 -6.42
C ILE A 44 -14.40 19.82 -7.61
N SER A 45 -14.32 20.43 -8.79
CA SER A 45 -13.78 19.79 -9.98
C SER A 45 -12.32 19.36 -9.80
N LYS A 46 -11.48 20.19 -9.16
CA LYS A 46 -10.09 19.82 -8.85
C LYS A 46 -10.01 18.61 -7.94
N HIS A 47 -10.79 18.59 -6.85
CA HIS A 47 -10.80 17.47 -5.90
C HIS A 47 -11.38 16.19 -6.52
N ALA A 48 -12.46 16.31 -7.30
CA ALA A 48 -13.08 15.20 -8.01
C ALA A 48 -12.13 14.58 -9.04
N MET A 49 -11.50 15.40 -9.89
CA MET A 49 -10.57 14.93 -10.91
C MET A 49 -9.31 14.30 -10.30
N ASN A 50 -8.77 14.89 -9.23
CA ASN A 50 -7.64 14.30 -8.50
C ASN A 50 -7.99 12.93 -7.90
N THR A 51 -9.18 12.79 -7.31
CA THR A 51 -9.65 11.52 -6.76
C THR A 51 -9.87 10.49 -7.86
N PHE A 52 -10.43 10.89 -9.00
CA PHE A 52 -10.59 10.02 -10.16
C PHE A 52 -9.25 9.47 -10.65
N PHE A 53 -8.24 10.32 -10.83
CA PHE A 53 -6.91 9.87 -11.24
C PHE A 53 -6.24 8.96 -10.20
N ALA A 54 -6.42 9.25 -8.90
CA ALA A 54 -5.91 8.38 -7.84
C ALA A 54 -6.56 6.98 -7.89
N LEU A 55 -7.88 6.90 -8.07
CA LEU A 55 -8.61 5.64 -8.20
C LEU A 55 -8.20 4.89 -9.47
N PHE A 56 -8.09 5.59 -10.60
CA PHE A 56 -7.61 5.02 -11.86
C PHE A 56 -6.24 4.36 -11.68
N GLU A 57 -5.32 5.05 -11.01
CA GLU A 57 -3.95 4.54 -10.79
C GLU A 57 -3.90 3.34 -9.84
N ILE A 58 -4.77 3.30 -8.83
CA ILE A 58 -4.93 2.14 -7.94
C ILE A 58 -5.45 0.92 -8.72
N VAL A 59 -6.41 1.13 -9.62
CA VAL A 59 -7.01 0.05 -10.43
C VAL A 59 -6.03 -0.44 -11.50
N ALA A 60 -5.35 0.46 -12.20
CA ALA A 60 -4.45 0.13 -13.32
C ALA A 60 -3.10 -0.45 -12.84
N HIS A 61 -2.44 0.19 -11.87
CA HIS A 61 -1.06 -0.13 -11.49
C HIS A 61 -0.89 -0.52 -10.00
N GLY A 62 -1.99 -0.89 -9.31
CA GLY A 62 -2.02 -1.26 -7.89
C GLY A 62 -1.04 -2.37 -7.48
N GLY A 63 0.17 -1.98 -7.05
CA GLY A 63 1.14 -2.83 -6.37
C GLY A 63 1.12 -2.63 -4.85
N PRO A 64 1.53 -3.62 -4.04
CA PRO A 64 1.52 -3.48 -2.58
C PRO A 64 2.54 -2.46 -2.11
N SER A 65 2.07 -1.33 -1.54
CA SER A 65 2.96 -0.31 -0.98
C SER A 65 3.55 -0.75 0.37
N PRO A 66 4.88 -0.64 0.57
CA PRO A 66 5.52 -0.93 1.85
C PRO A 66 5.13 0.11 2.91
N TRP A 67 5.07 -0.31 4.18
CA TRP A 67 4.69 0.55 5.31
C TRP A 67 5.63 1.74 5.50
N MET A 68 6.89 1.64 5.05
CA MET A 68 7.86 2.72 5.12
C MET A 68 7.43 3.98 4.34
N HIS A 69 6.50 3.87 3.40
CA HIS A 69 5.99 5.03 2.65
C HIS A 69 5.13 5.97 3.49
N LEU A 70 4.64 5.52 4.65
CA LEU A 70 3.89 6.38 5.56
C LEU A 70 4.75 7.55 6.07
N ILE A 71 6.03 7.32 6.32
CA ILE A 71 6.97 8.34 6.81
C ILE A 71 7.09 9.52 5.83
N PRO A 72 7.49 9.35 4.55
CA PRO A 72 7.58 10.46 3.61
C PRO A 72 6.22 11.12 3.35
N LEU A 73 5.10 10.38 3.41
CA LEU A 73 3.77 10.96 3.27
C LEU A 73 3.46 11.96 4.39
N ILE A 74 3.71 11.59 5.64
CA ILE A 74 3.51 12.46 6.81
C ILE A 74 4.46 13.65 6.80
N VAL A 75 5.72 13.46 6.40
CA VAL A 75 6.70 14.55 6.27
C VAL A 75 6.24 15.58 5.25
N ILE A 76 5.84 15.14 4.04
CA ILE A 76 5.36 16.05 3.00
C ILE A 76 4.07 16.77 3.43
N LEU A 77 3.16 16.06 4.10
CA LEU A 77 1.93 16.64 4.65
C LEU A 77 2.23 17.71 5.71
N THR A 78 3.22 17.49 6.56
CA THR A 78 3.66 18.46 7.57
C THR A 78 4.32 19.67 6.91
N CYS A 79 5.15 19.46 5.88
CA CYS A 79 5.71 20.54 5.08
C CYS A 79 4.61 21.38 4.41
N TYR A 80 3.53 20.75 3.94
CA TYR A 80 2.40 21.46 3.35
C TYR A 80 1.70 22.37 4.37
N VAL A 81 1.49 21.89 5.61
CA VAL A 81 0.97 22.73 6.70
C VAL A 81 1.95 23.86 7.03
N ALA A 82 3.26 23.59 7.05
CA ALA A 82 4.28 24.62 7.29
C ALA A 82 4.23 25.73 6.23
N VAL A 83 3.97 25.41 4.96
CA VAL A 83 3.79 26.41 3.89
C VAL A 83 2.62 27.35 4.22
N ALA A 84 1.52 26.87 4.78
CA ALA A 84 0.42 27.73 5.19
C ALA A 84 0.82 28.74 6.28
N TYR A 85 1.72 28.35 7.20
CA TYR A 85 2.29 29.28 8.19
C TYR A 85 3.27 30.28 7.56
N ILE A 86 4.02 29.89 6.53
CA ILE A 86 4.84 30.81 5.75
C ILE A 86 3.94 31.85 5.07
N THR A 87 2.82 31.45 4.45
CA THR A 87 1.85 32.38 3.86
C THR A 87 1.27 33.34 4.89
N ARG A 88 1.01 32.88 6.13
CA ARG A 88 0.62 33.77 7.22
C ARG A 88 1.69 34.82 7.53
N ALA A 89 2.96 34.44 7.48
CA ALA A 89 4.08 35.34 7.73
C ALA A 89 4.29 36.37 6.60
N THR A 90 4.00 36.01 5.34
CA THR A 90 4.18 36.90 4.19
C THR A 90 2.95 37.75 3.87
N GLU A 91 1.75 37.17 3.90
CA GLU A 91 0.50 37.82 3.48
C GLU A 91 -0.35 38.32 4.66
N GLY A 92 -0.02 37.93 5.89
CA GLY A 92 -0.72 38.39 7.09
C GLY A 92 -2.11 37.79 7.29
N PHE A 93 -2.52 36.76 6.54
CA PHE A 93 -3.78 36.03 6.73
C PHE A 93 -3.58 34.50 6.75
N TYR A 94 -4.48 33.78 7.41
CA TYR A 94 -4.49 32.32 7.37
C TYR A 94 -5.32 31.83 6.19
N VAL A 95 -4.75 30.95 5.37
CA VAL A 95 -5.45 30.35 4.21
C VAL A 95 -6.68 29.57 4.64
N TYR A 96 -6.63 28.98 5.84
CA TYR A 96 -7.74 28.25 6.43
C TYR A 96 -7.97 28.70 7.87
N SER A 97 -9.23 28.95 8.21
CA SER A 97 -9.64 29.40 9.55
C SER A 97 -9.25 28.40 10.64
N PHE A 98 -9.33 27.09 10.37
CA PHE A 98 -9.01 26.03 11.33
C PHE A 98 -7.51 25.95 11.69
N LEU A 99 -6.60 26.62 10.95
CA LEU A 99 -5.18 26.73 11.30
C LEU A 99 -4.88 27.90 12.26
N ASN A 100 -5.87 28.73 12.57
CA ASN A 100 -5.65 29.92 13.37
C ASN A 100 -5.60 29.56 14.88
N PRO A 101 -4.43 29.66 15.55
CA PRO A 101 -4.31 29.35 16.98
C PRO A 101 -5.10 30.31 17.88
N THR A 102 -5.41 31.52 17.39
CA THR A 102 -6.16 32.53 18.17
C THR A 102 -7.67 32.28 18.20
N GLN A 103 -8.21 31.58 17.21
CA GLN A 103 -9.64 31.23 17.16
C GLN A 103 -9.92 29.86 17.79
N GLU A 104 -9.08 28.87 17.50
CA GLU A 104 -9.36 27.46 17.85
C GLU A 104 -8.62 26.97 19.10
N GLY A 105 -7.57 27.67 19.54
CA GLY A 105 -6.78 27.31 20.73
C GLY A 105 -6.30 25.85 20.69
N GLY A 106 -6.72 25.03 21.66
CA GLY A 106 -6.34 23.61 21.76
C GLY A 106 -6.91 22.70 20.66
N LEU A 107 -7.95 23.13 19.93
CA LEU A 107 -8.53 22.36 18.83
C LEU A 107 -7.60 22.30 17.60
N LEU A 108 -6.65 23.25 17.47
CA LEU A 108 -5.65 23.23 16.41
C LEU A 108 -4.82 21.93 16.43
N ALA A 109 -4.36 21.52 17.60
CA ALA A 109 -3.59 20.29 17.75
C ALA A 109 -4.44 19.06 17.36
N ALA A 110 -5.74 19.07 17.69
CA ALA A 110 -6.66 18.03 17.31
C ALA A 110 -6.85 17.96 15.78
N TYR A 111 -6.92 19.09 15.08
CA TYR A 111 -6.98 19.10 13.61
C TYR A 111 -5.70 18.53 12.97
N ILE A 112 -4.52 18.93 13.43
CA ILE A 112 -3.24 18.44 12.89
C ILE A 112 -3.14 16.91 13.09
N ILE A 113 -3.43 16.44 14.30
CA ILE A 113 -3.44 15.00 14.61
C ILE A 113 -4.52 14.28 13.80
N GLY A 114 -5.71 14.87 13.66
CA GLY A 114 -6.83 14.32 12.89
C GLY A 114 -6.47 14.11 11.42
N ILE A 115 -5.81 15.08 10.78
CA ILE A 115 -5.36 14.95 9.39
C ILE A 115 -4.27 13.88 9.26
N ALA A 116 -3.32 13.82 10.21
CA ALA A 116 -2.29 12.77 10.23
C ALA A 116 -2.90 11.37 10.39
N LEU A 117 -3.87 11.19 11.28
CA LEU A 117 -4.62 9.94 11.43
C LEU A 117 -5.45 9.62 10.18
N GLY A 118 -6.09 10.61 9.58
CA GLY A 118 -6.78 10.48 8.30
C GLY A 118 -5.84 9.96 7.20
N CYS A 119 -4.59 10.44 7.18
CA CYS A 119 -3.57 9.93 6.27
C CYS A 119 -3.27 8.45 6.48
N CYS A 120 -3.10 8.02 7.73
CA CYS A 120 -2.92 6.61 8.07
C CYS A 120 -4.11 5.74 7.62
N VAL A 121 -5.34 6.20 7.85
CA VAL A 121 -6.56 5.48 7.46
C VAL A 121 -6.64 5.33 5.94
N VAL A 122 -6.46 6.42 5.18
CA VAL A 122 -6.49 6.36 3.71
C VAL A 122 -5.37 5.46 3.18
N PHE A 123 -4.16 5.55 3.73
CA PHE A 123 -3.06 4.66 3.35
C PHE A 123 -3.42 3.18 3.54
N CYS A 124 -4.05 2.83 4.67
CA CYS A 124 -4.54 1.47 4.93
C CYS A 124 -5.61 1.04 3.91
N VAL A 125 -6.54 1.93 3.56
CA VAL A 125 -7.57 1.65 2.55
C VAL A 125 -6.94 1.41 1.17
N VAL A 126 -6.05 2.29 0.71
CA VAL A 126 -5.35 2.15 -0.58
C VAL A 126 -4.57 0.84 -0.62
N LYS A 127 -3.82 0.56 0.45
CA LYS A 127 -3.08 -0.70 0.57
C LYS A 127 -4.01 -1.93 0.56
N GLY A 128 -5.15 -1.84 1.23
CA GLY A 128 -6.20 -2.85 1.21
C GLY A 128 -6.75 -3.09 -0.19
N LEU A 129 -7.03 -2.03 -0.95
CA LEU A 129 -7.48 -2.10 -2.34
C LEU A 129 -6.43 -2.75 -3.24
N CYS A 130 -5.15 -2.39 -3.10
CA CYS A 130 -4.06 -3.05 -3.83
C CYS A 130 -3.96 -4.55 -3.49
N HIS A 131 -4.09 -4.92 -2.22
CA HIS A 131 -4.13 -6.33 -1.82
C HIS A 131 -5.35 -7.06 -2.38
N LEU A 132 -6.53 -6.43 -2.37
CA LEU A 132 -7.75 -7.00 -2.90
C LEU A 132 -7.61 -7.24 -4.41
N ARG A 133 -7.11 -6.26 -5.16
CA ARG A 133 -6.80 -6.41 -6.59
C ARG A 133 -5.86 -7.58 -6.83
N HIS A 134 -4.75 -7.65 -6.10
CA HIS A 134 -3.81 -8.76 -6.25
C HIS A 134 -4.46 -10.12 -5.95
N ARG A 135 -5.29 -10.21 -4.91
CA ARG A 135 -6.06 -11.43 -4.59
C ARG A 135 -7.04 -11.79 -5.70
N ILE A 136 -7.68 -10.81 -6.32
CA ILE A 136 -8.59 -11.01 -7.46
C ILE A 136 -7.80 -11.49 -8.68
N SER A 137 -6.72 -10.80 -9.06
CA SER A 137 -5.88 -11.17 -10.20
C SER A 137 -5.30 -12.59 -10.09
N VAL A 138 -4.83 -12.98 -8.90
CA VAL A 138 -4.34 -14.35 -8.66
C VAL A 138 -5.46 -15.39 -8.81
N ARG A 139 -6.70 -15.07 -8.41
CA ARG A 139 -7.84 -15.98 -8.59
C ARG A 139 -8.23 -16.13 -10.05
N TYR A 140 -8.26 -15.05 -10.83
CA TYR A 140 -8.58 -15.09 -12.26
C TYR A 140 -7.45 -15.77 -13.06
N GLY A 141 -6.18 -15.47 -12.79
CA GLY A 141 -5.06 -16.12 -13.47
C GLY A 141 -5.00 -17.63 -13.22
N ARG A 142 -5.40 -18.10 -12.03
CA ARG A 142 -5.50 -19.54 -11.74
C ARG A 142 -6.64 -20.24 -12.50
N PHE A 143 -7.69 -19.50 -12.89
CA PHE A 143 -8.76 -20.03 -13.72
C PHE A 143 -8.32 -20.16 -15.18
N GLU A 144 -7.57 -19.19 -15.72
CA GLU A 144 -7.00 -19.27 -17.07
C GLU A 144 -5.92 -20.34 -17.16
N ASP A 145 -4.97 -20.38 -16.23
CA ASP A 145 -3.89 -21.38 -16.22
C ASP A 145 -4.44 -22.81 -16.08
N GLY A 146 -5.50 -23.01 -15.30
CA GLY A 146 -6.19 -24.30 -15.23
C GLY A 146 -6.94 -24.69 -16.52
N SER A 147 -7.42 -23.71 -17.28
CA SER A 147 -8.09 -23.92 -18.57
C SER A 147 -7.09 -24.17 -19.70
N GLU A 148 -5.98 -23.43 -19.72
CA GLU A 148 -4.90 -23.64 -20.70
C GLU A 148 -4.12 -24.93 -20.41
N ALA A 149 -3.80 -25.23 -19.15
CA ALA A 149 -3.14 -26.50 -18.81
C ALA A 149 -4.00 -27.70 -19.21
N GLY A 150 -5.32 -27.67 -18.96
CA GLY A 150 -6.25 -28.71 -19.42
C GLY A 150 -6.36 -28.79 -20.94
N ALA A 151 -6.31 -27.65 -21.65
CA ALA A 151 -6.31 -27.63 -23.11
C ALA A 151 -5.01 -28.21 -23.69
N LEU A 152 -3.84 -27.87 -23.14
CA LEU A 152 -2.56 -28.41 -23.58
C LEU A 152 -2.48 -29.93 -23.35
N ASP A 153 -2.96 -30.43 -22.21
CA ASP A 153 -3.06 -31.86 -21.93
C ASP A 153 -3.96 -32.58 -22.97
N GLU A 154 -5.08 -31.97 -23.35
CA GLU A 154 -6.00 -32.50 -24.38
C GLU A 154 -5.34 -32.56 -25.78
N TRP A 155 -4.58 -31.53 -26.17
CA TRP A 155 -3.85 -31.53 -27.45
C TRP A 155 -2.67 -32.49 -27.48
N GLU A 156 -1.99 -32.72 -26.35
CA GLU A 156 -0.89 -33.68 -26.24
C GLU A 156 -1.40 -35.13 -26.43
N GLU A 157 -2.65 -35.43 -26.05
CA GLU A 157 -3.29 -36.72 -26.29
C GLU A 157 -3.70 -36.94 -27.76
N VAL A 158 -4.10 -35.90 -28.49
CA VAL A 158 -4.58 -36.01 -29.89
C VAL A 158 -3.42 -36.07 -30.90
N ALA A 159 -2.24 -35.57 -30.55
CA ALA A 159 -1.07 -35.51 -31.45
C ALA A 159 -0.20 -36.79 -31.46
N ALA A 160 -0.58 -37.86 -30.77
CA ALA A 160 0.19 -39.11 -30.75
C ALA A 160 -0.39 -40.16 -31.73
N PRO A 161 0.03 -40.19 -33.02
CA PRO A 161 -0.23 -41.35 -33.85
C PRO A 161 0.53 -42.54 -33.25
N GLY A 162 -0.20 -43.63 -33.01
CA GLY A 162 0.23 -44.74 -32.17
C GLY A 162 1.59 -45.32 -32.53
N ASN A 163 2.58 -45.04 -31.68
CA ASN A 163 3.72 -45.93 -31.50
C ASN A 163 3.50 -46.73 -30.21
N ARG A 164 2.67 -47.76 -30.35
CA ARG A 164 2.73 -48.94 -29.50
C ARG A 164 4.13 -49.52 -29.70
N LEU A 165 4.88 -49.68 -28.62
CA LEU A 165 6.26 -50.19 -28.48
C LEU A 165 7.27 -49.08 -28.09
N LEU A 166 7.35 -48.79 -26.80
CA LEU A 166 8.61 -48.69 -26.05
C LEU A 166 8.27 -48.65 -24.55
N CYS A 167 8.16 -49.85 -23.99
CA CYS A 167 8.12 -50.05 -22.55
C CYS A 167 9.51 -49.71 -21.98
N ARG A 168 9.52 -48.93 -20.88
CA ARG A 168 10.52 -48.95 -19.81
C ARG A 168 11.86 -48.24 -20.08
N SER A 169 11.93 -46.96 -19.70
CA SER A 169 12.83 -46.47 -18.63
C SER A 169 12.73 -44.94 -18.55
N ARG A 170 12.05 -44.41 -17.54
CA ARG A 170 12.32 -43.02 -17.09
C ARG A 170 12.75 -43.11 -15.63
N GLU A 171 14.06 -43.26 -15.48
CA GLU A 171 14.74 -43.15 -14.20
C GLU A 171 14.40 -41.80 -13.55
N LYS A 172 14.26 -41.91 -12.24
CA LYS A 172 13.98 -40.86 -11.28
C LYS A 172 15.05 -39.77 -11.38
N LEU A 173 14.64 -38.53 -11.61
CA LEU A 173 15.45 -37.38 -11.26
C LEU A 173 14.56 -36.18 -10.87
N TYR A 174 13.86 -36.33 -9.75
CA TYR A 174 13.58 -35.22 -8.83
C TYR A 174 13.12 -35.80 -7.48
N ASP A 175 14.00 -35.78 -6.47
CA ASP A 175 13.70 -36.16 -5.10
C ASP A 175 13.58 -34.88 -4.24
N PRO A 176 12.37 -34.46 -3.82
CA PRO A 176 12.19 -33.27 -3.00
C PRO A 176 12.20 -33.61 -1.49
N ARG A 177 12.97 -34.61 -1.06
CA ARG A 177 13.08 -35.00 0.36
C ARG A 177 14.40 -34.57 1.00
N TRP A 178 14.71 -33.28 0.93
CA TRP A 178 15.73 -32.66 1.78
C TRP A 178 15.34 -31.23 2.15
N PHE A 179 14.48 -31.06 3.18
CA PHE A 179 14.75 -30.18 4.33
C PHE A 179 13.61 -30.22 5.37
N CYS A 180 13.94 -30.84 6.50
CA CYS A 180 13.47 -30.55 7.86
C CYS A 180 11.98 -30.69 8.24
N ARG A 181 11.60 -31.88 8.73
CA ARG A 181 10.65 -32.03 9.84
C ARG A 181 11.30 -32.92 10.90
N GLY A 182 11.54 -32.37 12.09
CA GLY A 182 12.13 -33.09 13.22
C GLY A 182 11.11 -33.94 13.97
N SER A 183 11.59 -35.03 14.59
CA SER A 183 11.13 -35.61 15.88
C SER A 183 11.95 -36.87 16.23
N SER A 184 12.74 -36.77 17.32
CA SER A 184 13.14 -37.71 18.41
C SER A 184 12.91 -39.24 18.33
N PRO A 185 13.41 -40.10 19.26
CA PRO A 185 14.57 -40.06 20.19
C PRO A 185 15.38 -41.41 20.27
N SER A 186 16.32 -41.50 21.23
CA SER A 186 17.03 -42.70 21.76
C SER A 186 18.29 -43.13 20.94
N THR A 187 19.50 -43.33 21.48
CA THR A 187 19.96 -43.98 22.72
C THR A 187 21.40 -43.52 23.02
N ARG A 188 21.70 -43.05 24.24
CA ARG A 188 22.47 -43.73 25.30
C ARG A 188 23.98 -43.94 25.00
N GLY A 189 24.84 -43.13 25.64
CA GLY A 189 26.29 -43.36 25.73
C GLY A 189 27.04 -42.22 26.44
N ARG A 190 27.27 -42.39 27.75
CA ARG A 190 27.95 -41.46 28.70
C ARG A 190 29.41 -41.15 28.33
N HIS A 191 29.90 -39.93 28.61
CA HIS A 191 30.80 -39.57 29.74
C HIS A 191 31.44 -38.18 29.55
N PHE A 192 31.37 -37.32 30.60
CA PHE A 192 32.36 -36.35 31.12
C PHE A 192 33.06 -35.37 30.14
N ALA A 193 33.26 -34.07 30.36
CA ALA A 193 33.26 -33.22 31.56
C ALA A 193 33.20 -31.71 31.18
N GLU A 194 32.74 -30.91 32.15
CA GLU A 194 33.13 -29.55 32.58
C GLU A 194 33.80 -28.49 31.67
N GLY A 195 33.35 -27.22 31.83
CA GLY A 195 34.07 -25.97 31.50
C GLY A 195 33.24 -25.00 30.63
N ALA A 196 32.44 -24.07 31.18
CA ALA A 196 32.80 -22.73 31.66
C ALA A 196 33.13 -21.67 30.57
N HIS A 197 32.60 -20.45 30.76
CA HIS A 197 32.86 -19.15 30.10
C HIS A 197 32.20 -18.88 28.72
N ARG A 198 31.21 -17.98 28.57
CA ARG A 198 31.11 -16.50 28.74
C ARG A 198 31.59 -15.72 27.50
N SER A 199 30.67 -14.88 26.98
CA SER A 199 30.83 -13.68 26.10
C SER A 199 31.39 -13.92 24.69
N GLU A 200 30.99 -13.24 23.61
CA GLU A 200 30.77 -11.80 23.41
C GLU A 200 29.85 -11.54 22.21
N TRP A 201 29.11 -10.44 22.29
CA TRP A 201 28.45 -9.77 21.18
C TRP A 201 29.44 -8.83 20.49
N THR A 202 29.66 -8.95 19.18
CA THR A 202 30.27 -7.86 18.40
C THR A 202 29.64 -7.73 17.02
N TRP A 203 28.93 -6.62 16.83
CA TRP A 203 28.61 -6.04 15.54
C TRP A 203 29.88 -5.43 14.92
N ARG A 204 30.04 -5.54 13.60
CA ARG A 204 31.04 -4.81 12.82
C ARG A 204 30.41 -4.30 11.49
N PRO A 205 30.98 -3.21 10.94
CA PRO A 205 30.25 -2.07 10.39
C PRO A 205 29.74 -2.24 8.95
#